data_AF-A0AA39LRB6-F1
#
_entry.id   AF-A0AA39LRB6-F1
#
_cell.length_a   1.000
_cell.length_b   1.000
_cell.length_c   1.000
_cell.angle_alpha   90.00
_cell.angle_beta   90.00
_cell.angle_gamma   90.00
#
_symmetry.space_group_name_H-M   'P 1'
#
loop_
_entity.id
_entity.type
_entity.pdbx_description
1 polymer ?
#
loop_
_entity_poly.entity_id
_entity_poly.type
_entity_poly.pdbx_seq_one_letter_code
_entity_poly.pdbx_strand_id
1 'polypeptide(L)'
;MIALLVVPFLISVGLADQGCPPGTFISLSGDKCFNPVPLKTDFQTAEKVCASFGGHLASIHNRWDNDALIVSDNFGSYWLGGQDVNSNDMWSWTDGSIFNYNNFAAGGATAGRNCLLLDGSSALWQAYDCDFKANFICEYNAYQRQTVPARPSTTPATTTTTSTAPLPSTTTTYETSYGPTTPSCPKGYTCINGQYYVVVDTAYTWSDAATNCEKLNGNLTSIHNAEVEHHLNELLNWSQNAFWIGGQVDYQQNLSWIDQSPVDYLDWFPGAPDTAFGTTCLTIYIENSNVGWYNWNCDNTFPSVCAVPL
;
A
#
# COMPACT_ATOMS: atom_id res chain seq x y z
N MET A 1 33.74 18.59 56.07
CA MET A 1 33.71 18.73 54.60
C MET A 1 33.62 17.34 54.00
N ILE A 2 32.50 17.01 53.37
CA ILE A 2 32.31 15.76 52.62
C ILE A 2 31.82 16.20 51.23
N ALA A 3 32.68 16.05 50.22
CA ALA A 3 32.31 16.30 48.84
C ALA A 3 31.81 14.99 48.21
N LEU A 4 30.52 14.70 48.42
CA LEU A 4 29.85 13.62 47.71
C LEU A 4 29.61 14.08 46.26
N LEU A 5 30.42 13.55 45.34
CA LEU A 5 30.22 13.70 43.90
C LEU A 5 28.96 12.94 43.48
N VAL A 6 27.82 13.63 43.50
CA VAL A 6 26.59 13.14 42.89
C VAL A 6 26.77 13.26 41.37
N VAL A 7 27.28 12.20 40.75
CA VAL A 7 27.20 12.05 39.29
C VAL A 7 25.72 11.90 38.95
N PRO A 8 25.10 12.83 38.20
CA PRO A 8 23.74 12.63 37.76
C PRO A 8 23.76 11.44 36.80
N PHE A 9 23.12 10.34 37.20
CA PHE A 9 22.80 9.26 36.28
C PHE A 9 21.90 9.88 35.20
N LEU A 10 22.49 10.18 34.04
CA LEU A 10 21.72 10.43 32.83
C LEU A 10 21.05 9.10 32.50
N ILE A 11 19.85 8.92 33.04
CA ILE A 11 18.90 7.94 32.50
C ILE A 11 18.65 8.43 31.08
N SER A 12 19.37 7.81 30.15
CA SER A 12 19.06 7.87 28.73
C SER A 12 17.63 7.36 28.60
N VAL A 13 16.68 8.30 28.47
CA VAL A 13 15.30 7.99 28.10
C VAL A 13 15.35 7.51 26.65
N GLY A 14 15.68 6.23 26.49
CA GLY A 14 15.65 5.53 25.23
C GLY A 14 14.21 5.41 24.77
N LEU A 15 13.79 6.38 23.96
CA LEU A 15 12.75 6.25 22.93
C LEU A 15 11.65 5.23 23.24
N ALA A 16 10.72 5.60 24.13
CA ALA A 16 9.39 4.99 24.14
C ALA A 16 8.61 5.55 22.93
N ASP A 17 8.88 5.02 21.75
CA ASP A 17 8.24 5.43 20.51
C ASP A 17 7.86 4.21 19.65
N GLN A 18 6.74 3.58 20.00
CA GLN A 18 5.94 2.73 19.11
C GLN A 18 4.46 2.83 19.53
N GLY A 19 3.57 3.02 18.56
CA GLY A 19 2.12 3.12 18.79
C GLY A 19 1.44 1.78 19.11
N CYS A 20 2.18 0.67 19.20
CA CYS A 20 1.62 -0.67 19.31
C CYS A 20 2.15 -1.41 20.56
N PRO A 21 1.36 -2.29 21.21
CA PRO A 21 1.81 -3.09 22.35
C PRO A 21 3.01 -4.01 22.00
N PRO A 22 3.85 -4.39 22.98
CA PRO A 22 4.91 -5.36 22.77
C PRO A 22 4.35 -6.70 22.25
N GLY A 23 4.84 -7.16 21.10
CA GLY A 23 4.37 -8.40 20.44
C GLY A 23 3.38 -8.20 19.28
N THR A 24 3.27 -6.99 18.72
CA THR A 24 2.28 -6.66 17.67
C THR A 24 2.89 -5.91 16.47
N PHE A 25 2.27 -5.98 15.28
CA PHE A 25 2.74 -5.43 14.00
C PHE A 25 1.92 -4.21 13.55
N ILE A 26 2.52 -3.15 13.00
CA ILE A 26 1.78 -1.95 12.56
C ILE A 26 1.36 -2.03 11.07
N SER A 27 0.20 -1.46 10.70
CA SER A 27 -0.25 -1.35 9.30
C SER A 27 0.59 -0.40 8.46
N LEU A 28 0.50 -0.49 7.12
CA LEU A 28 1.14 0.42 6.17
C LEU A 28 0.74 1.89 6.40
N SER A 29 -0.52 2.13 6.74
CA SER A 29 -1.06 3.45 7.11
C SER A 29 -0.63 3.92 8.51
N GLY A 30 0.02 3.07 9.31
CA GLY A 30 0.53 3.40 10.64
C GLY A 30 -0.56 3.53 11.72
N ASP A 31 -1.76 3.02 11.46
CA ASP A 31 -2.98 3.26 12.24
C ASP A 31 -3.56 2.03 12.96
N LYS A 32 -3.15 0.81 12.57
CA LYS A 32 -3.54 -0.47 13.20
C LYS A 32 -2.33 -1.21 13.78
N CYS A 33 -2.60 -2.13 14.71
CA CYS A 33 -1.65 -3.02 15.38
C CYS A 33 -2.19 -4.47 15.37
N PHE A 34 -1.48 -5.41 14.77
CA PHE A 34 -1.88 -6.81 14.62
C PHE A 34 -1.14 -7.73 15.61
N ASN A 35 -1.82 -8.64 16.29
CA ASN A 35 -1.32 -9.40 17.44
C ASN A 35 -1.62 -10.91 17.33
N PRO A 36 -0.62 -11.75 17.03
CA PRO A 36 -0.79 -13.20 17.03
C PRO A 36 -1.09 -13.77 18.43
N VAL A 37 -2.03 -14.71 18.51
CA VAL A 37 -2.45 -15.38 19.74
C VAL A 37 -2.28 -16.90 19.57
N PRO A 38 -1.33 -17.53 20.29
CA PRO A 38 -1.01 -18.96 20.17
C PRO A 38 -1.98 -19.84 20.97
N LEU A 39 -3.27 -19.68 20.73
CA LEU A 39 -4.35 -20.41 21.37
C LEU A 39 -5.27 -21.06 20.31
N LYS A 40 -5.10 -22.35 20.08
CA LYS A 40 -5.91 -23.09 19.10
C LYS A 40 -7.38 -23.16 19.51
N THR A 41 -8.26 -22.55 18.72
CA THR A 41 -9.69 -22.45 19.01
C THR A 41 -10.53 -22.30 17.74
N ASP A 42 -11.86 -22.44 17.84
CA ASP A 42 -12.79 -22.10 16.74
C ASP A 42 -12.84 -20.59 16.50
N PHE A 43 -13.24 -20.23 15.28
CA PHE A 43 -13.34 -18.84 14.85
C PHE A 43 -14.16 -17.96 15.80
N GLN A 44 -15.32 -18.44 16.27
CA GLN A 44 -16.21 -17.67 17.16
C GLN A 44 -15.63 -17.47 18.56
N THR A 45 -14.70 -18.31 19.00
CA THR A 45 -13.99 -18.16 20.27
C THR A 45 -12.74 -17.30 20.10
N ALA A 46 -12.04 -17.40 18.96
CA ALA A 46 -10.93 -16.53 18.58
C ALA A 46 -11.35 -15.04 18.57
N GLU A 47 -12.44 -14.74 17.86
CA GLU A 47 -13.04 -13.40 17.81
C GLU A 47 -13.41 -12.85 19.20
N LYS A 48 -14.01 -13.68 20.07
CA LYS A 48 -14.34 -13.28 21.46
C LYS A 48 -13.10 -12.95 22.29
N VAL A 49 -11.96 -13.60 22.04
CA VAL A 49 -10.71 -13.25 22.73
C VAL A 49 -10.23 -11.88 22.27
N CYS A 50 -10.18 -11.60 20.97
CA CYS A 50 -9.79 -10.27 20.46
C CYS A 50 -10.74 -9.16 20.96
N ALA A 51 -12.05 -9.39 20.91
CA ALA A 51 -13.07 -8.48 21.43
C ALA A 51 -12.91 -8.16 22.92
N SER A 52 -12.44 -9.13 23.73
CA SER A 52 -12.20 -8.92 25.17
C SER A 52 -11.05 -7.95 25.47
N PHE A 53 -10.16 -7.70 24.50
CA PHE A 53 -9.08 -6.72 24.59
C PHE A 53 -9.37 -5.43 23.79
N GLY A 54 -10.60 -5.23 23.30
CA GLY A 54 -10.98 -4.02 22.58
C GLY A 54 -10.51 -3.99 21.13
N GLY A 55 -10.34 -5.16 20.52
CA GLY A 55 -9.99 -5.35 19.12
C GLY A 55 -10.85 -6.43 18.46
N HIS A 56 -10.42 -6.90 17.30
CA HIS A 56 -11.11 -7.93 16.50
C HIS A 56 -10.09 -8.92 15.93
N LEU A 57 -10.51 -9.95 15.20
CA LEU A 57 -9.57 -10.68 14.34
C LEU A 57 -9.08 -9.79 13.17
N ALA A 58 -7.82 -9.98 12.78
CA ALA A 58 -7.09 -9.05 11.94
C ALA A 58 -7.55 -8.98 10.49
N SER A 59 -7.32 -7.81 9.87
CA SER A 59 -7.87 -7.40 8.58
C SER A 59 -6.84 -6.73 7.68
N ILE A 60 -7.06 -6.80 6.37
CA ILE A 60 -6.01 -6.58 5.38
C ILE A 60 -6.46 -5.65 4.25
N HIS A 61 -5.74 -4.53 4.12
CA HIS A 61 -6.20 -3.37 3.32
C HIS A 61 -5.38 -3.10 2.06
N ASN A 62 -4.55 -4.07 1.68
CA ASN A 62 -3.60 -4.04 0.59
C ASN A 62 -2.67 -5.27 0.78
N ARG A 63 -1.81 -5.53 -0.20
CA ARG A 63 -0.79 -6.60 -0.14
C ARG A 63 0.12 -6.46 1.10
N TRP A 64 0.52 -5.24 1.45
CA TRP A 64 1.48 -5.01 2.55
C TRP A 64 0.94 -5.32 3.94
N ASP A 65 -0.33 -4.99 4.20
CA ASP A 65 -0.97 -5.34 5.46
C ASP A 65 -1.16 -6.85 5.55
N ASN A 66 -1.40 -7.55 4.43
CA ASN A 66 -1.60 -9.01 4.44
C ASN A 66 -0.39 -9.74 4.98
N ASP A 67 0.72 -9.43 4.34
CA ASP A 67 1.94 -10.19 4.48
C ASP A 67 2.61 -9.87 5.82
N ALA A 68 2.25 -8.74 6.44
CA ALA A 68 2.64 -8.35 7.79
C ALA A 68 2.14 -9.31 8.89
N LEU A 69 1.15 -10.17 8.63
CA LEU A 69 0.47 -10.92 9.69
C LEU A 69 1.10 -12.27 10.06
N ILE A 70 1.72 -12.97 9.13
CA ILE A 70 2.20 -14.35 9.34
C ILE A 70 3.49 -14.48 10.17
N VAL A 71 4.05 -13.38 10.70
CA VAL A 71 5.48 -13.27 11.03
C VAL A 71 5.82 -13.37 12.54
N SER A 72 5.41 -14.44 13.21
CA SER A 72 6.15 -14.95 14.39
C SER A 72 5.79 -16.39 14.80
N ASP A 73 6.78 -17.27 14.76
CA ASP A 73 6.87 -18.59 15.42
C ASP A 73 5.68 -19.56 15.34
N ASN A 74 5.59 -20.27 14.21
CA ASN A 74 5.28 -21.71 14.18
C ASN A 74 3.92 -22.20 14.72
N PHE A 75 2.92 -21.32 14.82
CA PHE A 75 1.59 -21.65 15.32
C PHE A 75 0.56 -21.91 14.20
N GLY A 76 0.93 -22.75 13.23
CA GLY A 76 0.02 -23.29 12.21
C GLY A 76 -0.68 -22.21 11.38
N SER A 77 -1.86 -22.53 10.85
CA SER A 77 -2.68 -21.55 10.14
C SER A 77 -3.47 -20.67 11.12
N TYR A 78 -3.79 -19.45 10.71
CA TYR A 78 -4.41 -18.43 11.55
C TYR A 78 -5.82 -18.10 11.06
N TRP A 79 -6.77 -18.01 11.98
CA TRP A 79 -7.94 -17.17 11.74
C TRP A 79 -7.48 -15.71 11.67
N LEU A 80 -7.65 -15.13 10.49
CA LEU A 80 -7.87 -13.69 10.39
C LEU A 80 -9.35 -13.41 10.57
N GLY A 81 -9.74 -12.13 10.56
CA GLY A 81 -11.14 -11.75 10.68
C GLY A 81 -11.98 -12.14 9.48
N GLY A 82 -11.36 -12.60 8.39
CA GLY A 82 -12.05 -12.99 7.18
C GLY A 82 -13.05 -14.10 7.49
N GLN A 83 -14.29 -13.93 7.05
CA GLN A 83 -15.31 -14.95 7.14
C GLN A 83 -16.25 -14.85 5.94
N ASP A 84 -16.64 -16.03 5.49
CA ASP A 84 -17.76 -16.28 4.60
C ASP A 84 -18.90 -16.82 5.47
N VAL A 85 -19.56 -15.91 6.19
CA VAL A 85 -20.63 -16.21 7.16
C VAL A 85 -21.75 -17.07 6.57
N ASN A 86 -21.91 -17.07 5.24
CA ASN A 86 -23.09 -17.60 4.54
C ASN A 86 -22.76 -18.70 3.51
N SER A 87 -21.52 -19.21 3.44
CA SER A 87 -21.06 -20.24 2.49
C SER A 87 -21.19 -19.87 1.00
N ASN A 88 -20.75 -18.67 0.62
CA ASN A 88 -20.87 -18.12 -0.73
C ASN A 88 -19.59 -17.49 -1.32
N ASP A 89 -18.40 -17.89 -0.84
CA ASP A 89 -17.07 -17.46 -1.32
C ASP A 89 -16.81 -15.94 -1.21
N MET A 90 -17.61 -15.22 -0.42
CA MET A 90 -17.42 -13.79 -0.13
C MET A 90 -16.86 -13.56 1.26
N TRP A 91 -15.81 -12.75 1.31
CA TRP A 91 -14.93 -12.65 2.46
C TRP A 91 -15.01 -11.29 3.12
N SER A 92 -15.22 -11.29 4.44
CA SER A 92 -15.41 -10.08 5.24
C SER A 92 -14.58 -10.13 6.51
N TRP A 93 -13.81 -9.08 6.81
CA TRP A 93 -13.06 -8.98 8.07
C TRP A 93 -13.99 -8.70 9.26
N THR A 94 -13.75 -9.32 10.43
CA THR A 94 -14.60 -9.16 11.62
C THR A 94 -14.46 -7.81 12.31
N ASP A 95 -13.34 -7.11 12.10
CA ASP A 95 -13.11 -5.74 12.56
C ASP A 95 -13.99 -4.69 11.85
N GLY A 96 -14.55 -5.04 10.70
CA GLY A 96 -15.37 -4.18 9.87
C GLY A 96 -14.63 -3.34 8.82
N SER A 97 -13.39 -3.68 8.46
CA SER A 97 -12.63 -2.97 7.41
C SER A 97 -12.58 -3.73 6.06
N ILE A 98 -11.81 -3.23 5.10
CA ILE A 98 -11.95 -3.55 3.66
C ILE A 98 -11.06 -4.70 3.18
N PHE A 99 -11.43 -5.32 2.07
CA PHE A 99 -10.77 -6.51 1.50
C PHE A 99 -10.23 -6.16 0.10
N ASN A 100 -9.34 -5.17 0.03
CA ASN A 100 -8.83 -4.55 -1.22
C ASN A 100 -7.38 -4.95 -1.55
N TYR A 101 -7.07 -6.18 -1.21
CA TYR A 101 -6.03 -6.99 -1.81
C TYR A 101 -6.60 -8.38 -1.97
N ASN A 102 -6.20 -9.09 -3.03
CA ASN A 102 -6.61 -10.46 -3.23
C ASN A 102 -5.41 -11.39 -3.06
N ASN A 103 -5.47 -12.24 -2.04
CA ASN A 103 -4.54 -13.35 -1.85
C ASN A 103 -5.27 -14.69 -1.86
N PHE A 104 -6.38 -14.87 -2.58
CA PHE A 104 -6.95 -16.22 -2.64
C PHE A 104 -6.02 -17.17 -3.37
N ALA A 105 -5.76 -18.33 -2.76
CA ALA A 105 -5.09 -19.41 -3.48
C ALA A 105 -5.92 -19.77 -4.72
N ALA A 106 -5.27 -20.25 -5.78
CA ALA A 106 -5.98 -20.71 -6.97
C ALA A 106 -6.95 -21.86 -6.62
N GLY A 107 -8.26 -21.57 -6.64
CA GLY A 107 -9.29 -22.49 -6.13
C GLY A 107 -9.38 -22.62 -4.60
N GLY A 108 -8.82 -21.66 -3.84
CA GLY A 108 -8.78 -21.66 -2.37
C GLY A 108 -10.10 -21.29 -1.70
N ALA A 109 -10.93 -20.48 -2.35
CA ALA A 109 -12.33 -20.30 -2.01
C ALA A 109 -13.08 -21.61 -2.36
N THR A 110 -13.39 -22.40 -1.34
CA THR A 110 -13.98 -23.74 -1.48
C THR A 110 -15.31 -23.84 -0.73
N ALA A 111 -16.37 -24.19 -1.47
CA ALA A 111 -17.74 -24.19 -0.98
C ALA A 111 -17.96 -25.01 0.32
N GLY A 112 -18.76 -24.43 1.23
CA GLY A 112 -19.17 -25.04 2.50
C GLY A 112 -18.21 -24.79 3.68
N ARG A 113 -17.16 -23.99 3.47
CA ARG A 113 -16.16 -23.64 4.47
C ARG A 113 -16.15 -22.13 4.67
N ASN A 114 -16.37 -21.68 5.90
CA ASN A 114 -16.94 -20.36 6.16
C ASN A 114 -16.01 -19.36 6.87
N CYS A 115 -14.78 -19.75 7.19
CA CYS A 115 -13.87 -18.92 7.97
C CYS A 115 -12.50 -18.81 7.29
N LEU A 116 -11.91 -17.60 7.32
CA LEU A 116 -10.71 -17.29 6.55
C LEU A 116 -9.55 -17.75 7.36
N LEU A 117 -9.13 -18.94 6.97
CA LEU A 117 -7.82 -19.39 7.31
C LEU A 117 -6.90 -18.64 6.36
N LEU A 118 -6.27 -17.59 6.89
CA LEU A 118 -4.94 -17.22 6.44
C LEU A 118 -4.13 -18.47 6.69
N ASP A 119 -3.81 -19.14 5.60
CA ASP A 119 -2.91 -20.24 5.72
C ASP A 119 -1.57 -19.66 6.14
N GLY A 120 -1.23 -19.82 7.42
CA GLY A 120 0.07 -19.44 7.97
C GLY A 120 1.23 -20.13 7.26
N SER A 121 0.93 -21.10 6.38
CA SER A 121 1.84 -21.71 5.42
C SER A 121 1.98 -20.93 4.10
N SER A 122 0.91 -20.37 3.51
CA SER A 122 0.95 -19.79 2.16
C SER A 122 0.71 -18.28 2.05
N ALA A 123 0.33 -17.58 3.14
CA ALA A 123 -0.14 -16.18 3.16
C ALA A 123 -1.44 -15.94 2.37
N LEU A 124 -1.66 -16.78 1.36
CA LEU A 124 -2.88 -16.97 0.64
C LEU A 124 -4.00 -17.40 1.58
N TRP A 125 -5.20 -17.04 1.17
CA TRP A 125 -6.42 -17.26 1.89
C TRP A 125 -7.09 -18.51 1.33
N GLN A 126 -7.59 -19.32 2.25
CA GLN A 126 -8.38 -20.50 1.93
C GLN A 126 -9.63 -20.54 2.80
N ALA A 127 -10.68 -21.10 2.22
CA ALA A 127 -11.87 -21.45 2.95
C ALA A 127 -11.58 -22.59 3.93
N TYR A 128 -11.96 -22.43 5.20
CA TYR A 128 -11.90 -23.52 6.18
C TYR A 128 -13.13 -23.60 7.11
N ASP A 129 -13.40 -24.80 7.61
CA ASP A 129 -14.51 -25.07 8.54
C ASP A 129 -14.32 -24.30 9.86
N CYS A 130 -15.27 -23.44 10.25
CA CYS A 130 -15.11 -22.54 11.40
C CYS A 130 -14.89 -23.24 12.76
N ASP A 131 -15.36 -24.49 12.89
CA ASP A 131 -15.15 -25.33 14.08
C ASP A 131 -13.69 -25.81 14.24
N PHE A 132 -12.88 -25.71 13.17
CA PHE A 132 -11.47 -26.08 13.17
C PHE A 132 -10.67 -25.26 14.19
N LYS A 133 -9.71 -25.93 14.86
CA LYS A 133 -8.94 -25.32 15.95
C LYS A 133 -7.62 -24.76 15.42
N ALA A 134 -7.71 -23.54 14.89
CA ALA A 134 -6.58 -22.74 14.44
C ALA A 134 -6.14 -21.74 15.52
N ASN A 135 -4.91 -21.25 15.43
CA ASN A 135 -4.52 -20.06 16.17
C ASN A 135 -5.12 -18.84 15.47
N PHE A 136 -4.89 -17.63 15.97
CA PHE A 136 -5.53 -16.45 15.38
C PHE A 136 -4.72 -15.18 15.60
N ILE A 137 -5.04 -14.15 14.83
CA ILE A 137 -4.37 -12.86 14.90
C ILE A 137 -5.43 -11.82 15.19
N CYS A 138 -5.28 -11.10 16.29
CA CYS A 138 -6.14 -9.97 16.60
C CYS A 138 -5.62 -8.68 15.93
N GLU A 139 -6.44 -7.65 15.89
CA GLU A 139 -6.03 -6.29 15.58
C GLU A 139 -6.59 -5.26 16.56
N TYR A 140 -5.89 -4.14 16.66
CA TYR A 140 -6.19 -3.01 17.52
C TYR A 140 -5.83 -1.71 16.80
N ASN A 141 -6.37 -0.57 17.22
CA ASN A 141 -5.85 0.71 16.74
C ASN A 141 -4.47 1.00 17.34
N ALA A 142 -3.57 1.58 16.55
CA ALA A 142 -2.35 2.15 17.07
C ALA A 142 -2.68 3.31 18.02
N TYR A 143 -1.99 3.34 19.17
CA TYR A 143 -2.01 4.44 20.12
C TYR A 143 -1.53 5.71 19.42
N GLN A 144 -2.49 6.49 18.95
CA GLN A 144 -2.29 7.85 18.48
C GLN A 144 -1.49 8.61 19.54
N ARG A 145 -0.39 9.26 19.15
CA ARG A 145 0.27 10.23 20.03
C ARG A 145 -0.80 11.25 20.40
N GLN A 146 -1.21 11.30 21.67
CA GLN A 146 -1.96 12.45 22.14
C GLN A 146 -1.06 13.66 21.96
N THR A 147 -1.36 14.48 20.96
CA THR A 147 -0.86 15.84 20.88
C THR A 147 -1.47 16.57 22.06
N VAL A 148 -0.75 16.55 23.19
CA VAL A 148 -1.11 17.32 24.38
C VAL A 148 -1.43 18.73 23.91
N PRO A 149 -2.65 19.25 24.11
CA PRO A 149 -3.03 20.55 23.58
C PRO A 149 -1.99 21.56 24.00
N ALA A 150 -1.36 22.20 23.00
CA ALA A 150 -0.18 23.03 23.23
C ALA A 150 -0.50 24.03 24.34
N ARG A 151 0.19 23.89 25.48
CA ARG A 151 -0.04 24.71 26.67
C ARG A 151 -0.05 26.18 26.24
N PRO A 152 -1.11 26.96 26.52
CA PRO A 152 -1.23 28.32 26.01
C PRO A 152 0.01 29.12 26.42
N SER A 153 0.86 29.40 25.42
CA SER A 153 2.13 30.09 25.63
C SER A 153 1.84 31.54 25.91
N THR A 154 1.88 31.89 27.19
CA THR A 154 1.77 33.26 27.70
C THR A 154 3.08 34.01 27.46
N THR A 155 3.46 34.15 26.19
CA THR A 155 4.53 35.05 25.76
C THR A 155 3.94 36.45 25.61
N PRO A 156 4.46 37.47 26.32
CA PRO A 156 3.91 38.83 26.23
C PRO A 156 4.05 39.41 24.81
N ALA A 157 2.94 39.93 24.28
CA ALA A 157 2.95 40.65 23.02
C ALA A 157 3.72 41.97 23.17
N THR A 158 4.91 42.06 22.59
CA THR A 158 5.70 43.30 22.58
C THR A 158 5.12 44.27 21.58
N THR A 159 4.34 45.24 22.08
CA THR A 159 3.78 46.33 21.26
C THR A 159 4.90 47.22 20.72
N THR A 160 5.06 47.28 19.40
CA THR A 160 5.97 48.25 18.75
C THR A 160 5.14 49.18 17.87
N THR A 161 5.30 50.49 18.08
CA THR A 161 4.43 51.54 17.57
C THR A 161 4.68 51.90 16.12
N THR A 162 3.60 52.07 15.36
CA THR A 162 3.57 52.62 14.00
C THR A 162 4.03 54.09 13.96
N SER A 163 4.81 54.48 12.96
CA SER A 163 5.02 55.88 12.55
C SER A 163 5.18 55.96 11.03
N THR A 164 4.76 57.07 10.43
CA THR A 164 4.25 57.11 9.05
C THR A 164 5.11 57.93 8.10
N ALA A 165 5.51 57.33 6.96
CA ALA A 165 5.74 57.89 5.59
C ALA A 165 6.63 59.17 5.41
N PRO A 166 7.41 59.32 4.30
CA PRO A 166 6.85 59.38 2.94
C PRO A 166 7.67 58.75 1.79
N LEU A 167 6.99 58.58 0.64
CA LEU A 167 7.53 58.31 -0.72
C LEU A 167 7.99 59.64 -1.40
N PRO A 168 8.55 59.68 -2.65
CA PRO A 168 8.80 58.60 -3.63
C PRO A 168 10.20 58.60 -4.30
N SER A 169 10.49 57.57 -5.11
CA SER A 169 10.96 57.67 -6.53
C SER A 169 11.96 56.58 -6.98
N THR A 170 11.49 55.72 -7.88
CA THR A 170 12.21 55.04 -9.00
C THR A 170 13.76 55.02 -9.05
N THR A 171 14.36 53.82 -9.07
CA THR A 171 15.42 53.46 -10.04
C THR A 171 15.40 51.94 -10.31
N THR A 172 15.62 51.60 -11.58
CA THR A 172 15.60 50.29 -12.26
C THR A 172 16.35 49.14 -11.58
N THR A 173 15.71 47.98 -11.45
CA THR A 173 16.35 46.67 -11.19
C THR A 173 16.71 45.95 -12.49
N TYR A 174 17.97 45.52 -12.62
CA TYR A 174 18.39 44.49 -13.59
C TYR A 174 19.10 43.36 -12.84
N GLU A 175 18.35 42.37 -12.38
CA GLU A 175 18.91 41.07 -12.02
C GLU A 175 18.19 39.97 -12.81
N THR A 176 18.89 39.40 -13.78
CA THR A 176 18.52 38.13 -14.41
C THR A 176 18.74 36.99 -13.42
N SER A 177 17.78 36.80 -12.53
CA SER A 177 17.71 35.64 -11.63
C SER A 177 17.24 34.41 -12.40
N TYR A 178 18.14 33.79 -13.16
CA TYR A 178 17.98 32.42 -13.62
C TYR A 178 18.50 31.48 -12.52
N GLY A 179 17.75 31.42 -11.41
CA GLY A 179 17.92 30.35 -10.43
C GLY A 179 17.60 28.99 -11.08
N PRO A 180 18.13 27.87 -10.57
CA PRO A 180 17.73 26.56 -11.04
C PRO A 180 16.23 26.37 -10.78
N THR A 181 15.43 26.43 -11.84
CA THR A 181 14.00 26.16 -11.77
C THR A 181 13.83 24.68 -11.46
N THR A 182 13.52 24.36 -10.20
CA THR A 182 13.07 23.03 -9.80
C THR A 182 11.94 22.59 -10.73
N PRO A 183 12.02 21.43 -11.39
CA PRO A 183 10.95 20.95 -12.26
C PRO A 183 9.60 20.97 -11.56
N SER A 184 8.70 21.82 -12.05
CA SER A 184 7.35 21.95 -11.52
C SER A 184 6.42 20.99 -12.26
N CYS A 185 5.58 20.26 -11.52
CA CYS A 185 4.59 19.35 -12.10
C CYS A 185 3.84 20.00 -13.27
N PRO A 186 3.85 19.41 -14.49
CA PRO A 186 3.22 20.01 -15.66
C PRO A 186 1.75 20.29 -15.44
N LYS A 187 1.29 21.45 -15.91
CA LYS A 187 -0.09 21.90 -15.70
C LYS A 187 -1.07 20.90 -16.36
N GLY A 188 -1.84 20.22 -15.52
CA GLY A 188 -2.80 19.18 -15.95
C GLY A 188 -2.49 17.79 -15.39
N TYR A 189 -1.37 17.62 -14.69
CA TYR A 189 -0.97 16.35 -14.08
C TYR A 189 -0.89 16.44 -12.56
N THR A 190 -1.10 15.29 -11.92
CA THR A 190 -0.66 15.02 -10.55
C THR A 190 0.74 14.41 -10.63
N CYS A 191 1.62 14.78 -9.70
CA CYS A 191 2.95 14.21 -9.62
C CYS A 191 3.14 13.48 -8.31
N ILE A 192 3.41 12.18 -8.39
CA ILE A 192 3.72 11.31 -7.26
C ILE A 192 5.20 10.93 -7.40
N ASN A 193 5.96 11.06 -6.32
CA ASN A 193 7.38 10.70 -6.26
C ASN A 193 8.27 11.31 -7.37
N GLY A 194 7.92 12.50 -7.87
CA GLY A 194 8.71 13.22 -8.89
C GLY A 194 8.47 12.75 -10.33
N GLN A 195 7.43 11.97 -10.57
CA GLN A 195 6.98 11.55 -11.89
C GLN A 195 5.51 11.95 -12.11
N TYR A 196 5.10 12.04 -13.37
CA TYR A 196 3.69 12.08 -13.77
C TYR A 196 3.42 11.01 -14.82
N TYR A 197 2.14 10.65 -14.96
CA TYR A 197 1.76 9.51 -15.80
C TYR A 197 0.86 9.97 -16.97
N VAL A 198 1.10 9.39 -18.15
CA VAL A 198 0.48 9.79 -19.42
C VAL A 198 -0.16 8.58 -20.07
N VAL A 199 -1.48 8.60 -20.28
CA VAL A 199 -2.18 7.56 -21.04
C VAL A 199 -2.06 7.82 -22.54
N VAL A 200 -1.83 6.75 -23.30
CA VAL A 200 -1.70 6.74 -24.76
C VAL A 200 -2.78 5.83 -25.32
N ASP A 201 -3.84 6.43 -25.88
CA ASP A 201 -5.01 5.71 -26.42
C ASP A 201 -4.73 4.88 -27.68
N THR A 202 -3.64 5.16 -28.39
CA THR A 202 -3.32 4.41 -29.62
C THR A 202 -2.80 3.02 -29.25
N ALA A 203 -3.48 1.99 -29.74
CA ALA A 203 -3.11 0.61 -29.47
C ALA A 203 -1.85 0.20 -30.24
N TYR A 204 -0.87 -0.34 -29.50
CA TYR A 204 0.45 -0.70 -29.98
C TYR A 204 0.86 -2.08 -29.46
N THR A 205 1.77 -2.76 -30.15
CA THR A 205 2.51 -3.88 -29.53
C THR A 205 3.26 -3.34 -28.31
N TRP A 206 3.60 -4.19 -27.35
CA TRP A 206 4.29 -3.70 -26.15
C TRP A 206 5.64 -3.00 -26.49
N SER A 207 6.36 -3.50 -27.50
CA SER A 207 7.60 -2.90 -28.02
C SER A 207 7.38 -1.53 -28.68
N ASP A 208 6.30 -1.38 -29.45
CA ASP A 208 5.95 -0.10 -30.08
C ASP A 208 5.43 0.92 -29.05
N ALA A 209 4.72 0.46 -28.02
CA ALA A 209 4.24 1.28 -26.90
C ALA A 209 5.42 1.82 -26.06
N ALA A 210 6.40 0.97 -25.77
CA ALA A 210 7.67 1.37 -25.16
C ALA A 210 8.39 2.45 -25.98
N THR A 211 8.59 2.19 -27.28
CA THR A 211 9.19 3.15 -28.23
C THR A 211 8.38 4.46 -28.34
N ASN A 212 7.08 4.44 -28.01
CA ASN A 212 6.27 5.64 -27.94
C ASN A 212 6.50 6.43 -26.63
N CYS A 213 6.61 5.77 -25.48
CA CYS A 213 6.95 6.42 -24.22
C CYS A 213 8.35 7.04 -24.23
N GLU A 214 9.34 6.40 -24.86
CA GLU A 214 10.70 6.96 -25.02
C GLU A 214 10.70 8.34 -25.70
N LYS A 215 9.79 8.55 -26.68
CA LYS A 215 9.62 9.83 -27.39
C LYS A 215 8.98 10.91 -26.52
N LEU A 216 8.34 10.53 -25.41
CA LEU A 216 7.84 11.43 -24.36
C LEU A 216 8.86 11.65 -23.25
N ASN A 217 10.12 11.21 -23.43
CA ASN A 217 11.18 11.20 -22.43
C ASN A 217 10.85 10.38 -21.17
N GLY A 218 9.93 9.42 -21.28
CA GLY A 218 9.54 8.48 -20.23
C GLY A 218 9.66 7.03 -20.68
N ASN A 219 9.06 6.13 -19.90
CA ASN A 219 8.97 4.69 -20.16
C ASN A 219 7.53 4.22 -19.94
N LEU A 220 7.16 2.99 -20.34
CA LEU A 220 5.89 2.40 -19.87
C LEU A 220 5.89 2.32 -18.34
N THR A 221 4.75 2.61 -17.71
CA THR A 221 4.70 2.84 -16.26
C THR A 221 5.02 1.60 -15.45
N SER A 222 5.84 1.79 -14.44
CA SER A 222 5.99 0.90 -13.28
C SER A 222 5.08 1.35 -12.14
N ILE A 223 4.79 0.46 -11.19
CA ILE A 223 3.79 0.69 -10.14
C ILE A 223 4.35 0.30 -8.77
N HIS A 224 4.46 1.27 -7.86
CA HIS A 224 5.40 1.17 -6.73
C HIS A 224 4.83 1.22 -5.30
N ASN A 225 3.55 1.55 -5.11
CA ASN A 225 2.91 1.63 -3.78
C ASN A 225 1.41 1.91 -3.89
N ALA A 226 0.74 2.01 -2.72
CA ALA A 226 -0.72 2.00 -2.63
C ALA A 226 -1.25 3.17 -3.42
N GLU A 227 -0.68 4.32 -3.08
CA GLU A 227 -0.84 5.64 -3.65
C GLU A 227 -0.51 5.67 -5.14
N VAL A 228 0.57 5.01 -5.60
CA VAL A 228 0.96 4.97 -7.03
C VAL A 228 0.06 4.08 -7.89
N GLU A 229 -0.32 2.86 -7.48
CA GLU A 229 -1.29 2.08 -8.28
C GLU A 229 -2.69 2.67 -8.17
N HIS A 230 -3.07 3.12 -6.98
CA HIS A 230 -4.33 3.83 -6.78
C HIS A 230 -4.41 4.97 -7.80
N HIS A 231 -3.37 5.79 -7.87
CA HIS A 231 -3.26 6.88 -8.82
C HIS A 231 -3.18 6.45 -10.29
N LEU A 232 -2.46 5.39 -10.62
CA LEU A 232 -2.41 4.89 -11.99
C LEU A 232 -3.76 4.33 -12.45
N ASN A 233 -4.46 3.65 -11.56
CA ASN A 233 -5.83 3.19 -11.77
C ASN A 233 -6.83 4.36 -11.88
N GLU A 234 -6.54 5.55 -11.31
CA GLU A 234 -7.33 6.78 -11.54
C GLU A 234 -7.22 7.31 -12.99
N LEU A 235 -6.10 7.08 -13.69
CA LEU A 235 -5.79 7.80 -14.94
C LEU A 235 -6.29 7.10 -16.21
N LEU A 236 -6.63 5.82 -16.13
CA LEU A 236 -6.91 4.97 -17.30
C LEU A 236 -8.23 5.28 -18.02
N ASN A 237 -8.32 4.93 -19.30
CA ASN A 237 -9.55 4.99 -20.10
C ASN A 237 -10.22 3.61 -20.17
N TRP A 238 -11.17 3.35 -19.29
CA TRP A 238 -11.80 2.02 -19.10
C TRP A 238 -12.69 1.57 -20.29
N SER A 239 -12.73 2.30 -21.42
CA SER A 239 -13.23 1.77 -22.70
C SER A 239 -12.27 0.77 -23.37
N GLN A 240 -11.18 0.44 -22.70
CA GLN A 240 -10.09 -0.42 -23.13
C GLN A 240 -9.81 -1.40 -21.98
N ASN A 241 -9.81 -2.70 -22.27
CA ASN A 241 -9.80 -3.74 -21.22
C ASN A 241 -8.40 -4.00 -20.65
N ALA A 242 -7.37 -3.41 -21.25
CA ALA A 242 -5.99 -3.71 -20.94
C ALA A 242 -5.15 -2.49 -21.31
N PHE A 243 -4.31 -2.03 -20.38
CA PHE A 243 -3.33 -0.98 -20.61
C PHE A 243 -1.94 -1.54 -20.43
N TRP A 244 -1.12 -1.54 -21.48
CA TRP A 244 0.28 -1.87 -21.35
C TRP A 244 0.92 -0.96 -20.30
N ILE A 245 1.41 -1.61 -19.28
CA ILE A 245 2.32 -1.05 -18.30
C ILE A 245 3.71 -1.64 -18.58
N GLY A 246 4.74 -1.17 -17.89
CA GLY A 246 6.12 -1.55 -18.17
C GLY A 246 6.45 -3.00 -17.90
N GLY A 247 5.52 -3.78 -17.36
CA GLY A 247 5.76 -5.16 -16.98
C GLY A 247 5.93 -6.07 -18.19
N GLN A 248 6.86 -7.01 -18.10
CA GLN A 248 6.88 -8.25 -18.87
C GLN A 248 6.91 -9.44 -17.93
N VAL A 249 6.12 -10.47 -18.22
CA VAL A 249 6.19 -11.78 -17.57
C VAL A 249 6.86 -12.75 -18.54
N ASP A 250 8.10 -13.15 -18.24
CA ASP A 250 8.80 -14.13 -19.08
C ASP A 250 8.11 -15.51 -19.05
N TYR A 251 8.61 -16.47 -19.85
CA TYR A 251 8.13 -17.85 -19.89
C TYR A 251 8.27 -18.63 -18.55
N GLN A 252 8.77 -17.99 -17.49
CA GLN A 252 8.98 -18.54 -16.16
C GLN A 252 8.09 -17.83 -15.11
N GLN A 253 7.10 -17.03 -15.55
CA GLN A 253 6.23 -16.19 -14.72
C GLN A 253 6.91 -14.97 -14.06
N ASN A 254 8.10 -14.54 -14.51
CA ASN A 254 8.83 -13.43 -13.87
C ASN A 254 8.38 -12.05 -14.38
N LEU A 255 7.70 -11.28 -13.53
CA LEU A 255 7.40 -9.86 -13.78
C LEU A 255 8.66 -8.98 -13.68
N SER A 256 8.95 -8.21 -14.73
CA SER A 256 10.00 -7.18 -14.79
C SER A 256 9.50 -5.88 -15.42
N TRP A 257 9.79 -4.71 -14.83
CA TRP A 257 9.45 -3.41 -15.43
C TRP A 257 10.52 -2.94 -16.45
N ILE A 258 10.08 -2.38 -17.58
CA ILE A 258 10.94 -1.92 -18.68
C ILE A 258 11.89 -0.78 -18.29
N ASP A 259 11.45 0.09 -17.39
CA ASP A 259 12.24 1.20 -16.87
C ASP A 259 13.32 0.74 -15.87
N GLN A 260 13.44 -0.58 -15.67
CA GLN A 260 14.38 -1.26 -14.78
C GLN A 260 14.13 -0.93 -13.30
N SER A 261 12.93 -0.48 -12.96
CA SER A 261 12.46 -0.23 -11.59
C SER A 261 11.92 -1.52 -10.90
N PRO A 262 11.68 -1.50 -9.57
CA PRO A 262 11.29 -2.70 -8.81
C PRO A 262 9.79 -3.02 -8.83
N VAL A 263 9.44 -4.25 -8.43
CA VAL A 263 8.05 -4.73 -8.27
C VAL A 263 7.79 -4.93 -6.77
N ASP A 264 7.14 -3.97 -6.11
CA ASP A 264 7.03 -3.88 -4.64
C ASP A 264 5.58 -3.70 -4.12
N TYR A 265 4.61 -3.84 -5.03
CA TYR A 265 3.17 -3.97 -4.78
C TYR A 265 2.74 -5.18 -5.66
N LEU A 266 2.02 -6.24 -5.22
CA LEU A 266 1.45 -7.30 -6.10
C LEU A 266 -0.10 -7.44 -6.08
N ASP A 267 -0.84 -6.84 -7.03
CA ASP A 267 -2.31 -6.96 -7.16
C ASP A 267 -2.45 -7.73 -8.43
N TRP A 268 -2.07 -8.99 -8.31
CA TRP A 268 -2.30 -9.92 -9.37
C TRP A 268 -3.80 -9.99 -9.58
N PHE A 269 -4.18 -9.92 -10.83
CA PHE A 269 -5.53 -10.28 -11.21
C PHE A 269 -5.82 -11.68 -10.63
N PRO A 270 -6.93 -11.92 -9.90
CA PRO A 270 -7.14 -13.18 -9.19
C PRO A 270 -7.06 -14.40 -10.10
N GLY A 271 -6.26 -15.39 -9.70
CA GLY A 271 -5.95 -16.57 -10.51
C GLY A 271 -4.90 -16.35 -11.59
N ALA A 272 -4.44 -15.12 -11.81
CA ALA A 272 -3.26 -14.77 -12.59
C ALA A 272 -1.99 -14.73 -11.69
N PRO A 273 -0.78 -14.72 -12.26
CA PRO A 273 -0.45 -14.70 -13.68
C PRO A 273 -0.88 -16.00 -14.41
N ASP A 274 -1.41 -15.84 -15.62
CA ASP A 274 -1.82 -16.94 -16.49
C ASP A 274 -0.58 -17.69 -17.01
N THR A 275 -0.60 -19.02 -16.89
CA THR A 275 0.53 -19.90 -17.23
C THR A 275 0.44 -20.48 -18.65
N ALA A 276 -0.59 -20.14 -19.43
CA ALA A 276 -0.85 -20.74 -20.73
C ALA A 276 0.08 -20.28 -21.88
N PHE A 277 0.98 -19.33 -21.62
CA PHE A 277 1.74 -18.60 -22.64
C PHE A 277 3.27 -18.65 -22.41
N GLY A 278 4.04 -18.21 -23.42
CA GLY A 278 5.50 -18.06 -23.33
C GLY A 278 5.90 -16.74 -22.68
N THR A 279 6.90 -16.03 -23.23
CA THR A 279 7.12 -14.63 -22.83
C THR A 279 5.89 -13.79 -23.15
N THR A 280 5.44 -13.06 -22.14
CA THR A 280 4.22 -12.24 -22.11
C THR A 280 4.53 -10.85 -21.58
N CYS A 281 3.62 -9.92 -21.82
CA CYS A 281 3.71 -8.53 -21.44
C CYS A 281 2.55 -8.19 -20.50
N LEU A 282 2.74 -7.24 -19.60
CA LEU A 282 1.78 -6.96 -18.54
C LEU A 282 0.87 -5.81 -18.89
N THR A 283 -0.40 -6.00 -18.58
CA THR A 283 -1.35 -4.90 -18.51
C THR A 283 -1.72 -4.65 -17.05
N ILE A 284 -2.04 -3.38 -16.72
CA ILE A 284 -3.14 -3.19 -15.78
C ILE A 284 -4.33 -3.76 -16.52
N TYR A 285 -4.73 -4.96 -16.12
CA TYR A 285 -5.79 -5.68 -16.73
C TYR A 285 -7.08 -5.28 -16.05
N ILE A 286 -8.04 -4.89 -16.87
CA ILE A 286 -9.33 -4.38 -16.46
C ILE A 286 -10.36 -5.32 -17.08
N GLU A 287 -10.35 -6.56 -16.57
CA GLU A 287 -11.41 -7.52 -16.81
C GLU A 287 -12.21 -7.73 -15.54
N ASN A 288 -13.53 -7.67 -15.66
CA ASN A 288 -14.45 -8.02 -14.58
C ASN A 288 -14.18 -7.28 -13.24
N SER A 289 -13.57 -6.08 -13.32
CA SER A 289 -13.25 -5.15 -12.21
C SER A 289 -12.29 -5.67 -11.15
N ASN A 290 -11.71 -6.85 -11.32
CA ASN A 290 -10.40 -7.10 -10.73
C ASN A 290 -9.43 -6.21 -11.50
N VAL A 291 -9.16 -5.02 -10.97
CA VAL A 291 -7.97 -4.33 -11.40
C VAL A 291 -6.80 -5.13 -10.85
N GLY A 292 -5.77 -5.26 -11.68
CA GLY A 292 -4.63 -6.05 -11.30
C GLY A 292 -3.91 -6.53 -12.53
N TRP A 293 -2.85 -7.28 -12.26
CA TRP A 293 -1.86 -7.57 -13.27
C TRP A 293 -2.20 -8.85 -13.98
N TYR A 294 -2.25 -8.78 -15.30
CA TYR A 294 -2.43 -9.93 -16.16
C TYR A 294 -1.46 -9.87 -17.31
N ASN A 295 -1.02 -11.03 -17.74
CA ASN A 295 0.03 -11.20 -18.72
C ASN A 295 -0.54 -11.71 -20.05
N TRP A 296 -0.21 -10.99 -21.12
CA TRP A 296 -0.72 -11.19 -22.49
C TRP A 296 0.42 -11.48 -23.45
N ASN A 297 0.13 -12.09 -24.61
CA ASN A 297 1.13 -12.12 -25.68
C ASN A 297 1.55 -10.69 -26.05
N CYS A 298 2.86 -10.41 -26.05
CA CYS A 298 3.43 -9.08 -26.32
C CYS A 298 3.12 -8.52 -27.71
N ASP A 299 2.79 -9.39 -28.67
CA ASP A 299 2.37 -9.01 -30.03
C ASP A 299 0.91 -8.51 -30.09
N ASN A 300 0.14 -8.65 -28.99
CA ASN A 300 -1.18 -8.04 -28.89
C ASN A 300 -1.07 -6.52 -28.93
N THR A 301 -2.11 -5.85 -29.43
CA THR A 301 -2.13 -4.37 -29.48
C THR A 301 -3.05 -3.80 -28.41
N PHE A 302 -2.48 -3.04 -27.49
CA PHE A 302 -3.22 -2.35 -26.42
C PHE A 302 -2.75 -0.89 -26.30
N PRO A 303 -3.63 0.02 -25.84
CA PRO A 303 -3.24 1.32 -25.28
C PRO A 303 -2.22 1.15 -24.13
N SER A 304 -1.61 2.24 -23.69
CA SER A 304 -0.54 2.16 -22.69
C SER A 304 -0.53 3.33 -21.71
N VAL A 305 0.19 3.18 -20.60
CA VAL A 305 0.54 4.28 -19.71
C VAL A 305 2.04 4.47 -19.69
N CYS A 306 2.49 5.70 -19.89
CA CYS A 306 3.88 6.08 -19.70
C CYS A 306 4.07 6.73 -18.32
N ALA A 307 5.13 6.39 -17.60
CA ALA A 307 5.67 7.21 -16.51
C ALA A 307 6.71 8.18 -17.09
N VAL A 308 6.59 9.47 -16.78
CA VAL A 308 7.45 10.54 -17.29
C VAL A 308 8.07 11.30 -16.10
N PRO A 309 9.41 11.41 -16.03
CA PRO A 309 10.08 12.19 -14.98
C PRO A 309 9.93 13.69 -15.20
N LEU A 310 10.07 14.46 -14.12
CA LEU A 310 10.10 15.94 -14.11
C LEU A 310 11.47 16.52 -14.47
#